data_AF-A0A2G5SXE9-F1
#
_entry.id   AF-A0A2G5SXE9-F1
#
_cell.length_a   1.000
_cell.length_b   1.000
_cell.length_c   1.000
_cell.angle_alpha   90.00
_cell.angle_beta   90.00
_cell.angle_gamma   90.00
#
_symmetry.space_group_name_H-M   'P 1'
#
loop_
_entity.id
_entity.type
_entity.pdbx_description
1 polymer ?
#
loop_
_entity_poly.entity_id
_entity_poly.type
_entity_poly.pdbx_seq_one_letter_code
_entity_poly.pdbx_strand_id
1 'polypeptide(L)'
;MPVFTEIPLRKGLDSRFMSRLYPLRTRNMTIFDTEFINLRSLLHMECENLDIYRDEVKGSDIGALMKEWINGGLKKLKTFYCHSRETQIDPEGFRDIPAKPTSTPPPAMFPYPEDWNRYALEIVRVDDGRSANFLWYVDEFWFYITEGN
;
A
#
# COMPACT_ATOMS: atom_id res chain seq x y z
N MET A 1 2.85 -10.50 24.35
CA MET A 1 3.98 -9.59 24.03
C MET A 1 4.41 -9.89 22.60
N PRO A 2 4.37 -8.94 21.65
CA PRO A 2 4.86 -9.19 20.31
C PRO A 2 6.40 -9.25 20.34
N VAL A 3 6.96 -10.23 19.65
CA VAL A 3 8.40 -10.40 19.49
C VAL A 3 8.83 -9.47 18.35
N PHE A 4 9.46 -8.35 18.71
CA PHE A 4 10.12 -7.49 17.74
C PHE A 4 11.42 -8.15 17.30
N THR A 5 11.55 -8.44 16.01
CA THR A 5 12.81 -8.93 15.46
C THR A 5 13.64 -7.71 15.06
N GLU A 6 14.62 -7.34 15.88
CA GLU A 6 15.61 -6.33 15.50
C GLU A 6 16.52 -6.91 14.41
N ILE A 7 16.48 -6.34 13.21
CA ILE A 7 17.40 -6.68 12.13
C ILE A 7 18.68 -5.85 12.33
N PRO A 8 19.84 -6.45 12.61
CA PRO A 8 21.07 -5.69 12.78
C PRO A 8 21.53 -5.15 11.41
N LEU A 9 21.43 -3.83 11.23
CA LEU A 9 22.01 -3.14 10.08
C LEU A 9 23.54 -3.14 10.22
N ARG A 10 24.21 -4.06 9.51
CA ARG A 10 25.67 -4.00 9.34
C ARG A 10 26.02 -2.73 8.55
N LYS A 11 26.81 -1.85 9.15
CA LYS A 11 27.38 -0.66 8.51
C LYS A 11 28.06 -1.05 7.19
N GLY A 12 27.61 -0.47 6.08
CA GLY A 12 28.27 -0.55 4.76
C GLY A 12 27.53 -1.29 3.65
N LEU A 13 26.30 -1.78 3.88
CA LEU A 13 25.47 -2.35 2.81
C LEU A 13 24.47 -1.31 2.29
N ASP A 14 24.60 -0.98 1.00
CA ASP A 14 23.70 -0.09 0.25
C ASP A 14 22.24 -0.58 0.43
N SER A 15 21.34 0.33 0.82
CA SER A 15 19.91 0.04 1.02
C SER A 15 19.26 -0.53 -0.24
N ARG A 16 19.80 -0.20 -1.43
CA ARG A 16 19.40 -0.76 -2.72
C ARG A 16 19.80 -2.21 -2.92
N PHE A 17 20.84 -2.68 -2.23
CA PHE A 17 21.28 -4.08 -2.26
C PHE A 17 20.44 -4.95 -1.32
N MET A 18 20.06 -4.41 -0.16
CA MET A 18 19.26 -5.14 0.84
C MET A 18 17.82 -5.39 0.37
N SER A 19 17.18 -4.43 -0.31
CA SER A 19 15.82 -4.60 -0.86
C SER A 19 15.72 -5.70 -1.93
N ARG A 20 16.85 -6.06 -2.57
CA ARG A 20 16.91 -7.14 -3.57
C ARG A 20 17.21 -8.52 -2.99
N LEU A 21 17.94 -8.58 -1.88
CA LEU A 21 18.42 -9.86 -1.32
C LEU A 21 17.51 -10.41 -0.21
N TYR A 22 16.79 -9.55 0.50
CA TYR A 22 15.86 -9.96 1.54
C TYR A 22 14.62 -9.07 1.52
N PRO A 23 13.55 -9.46 0.80
CA PRO A 23 12.30 -8.74 0.89
C PRO A 23 11.85 -8.69 2.34
N LEU A 24 11.35 -7.54 2.79
CA LEU A 24 10.82 -7.39 4.14
C LEU A 24 9.66 -8.39 4.32
N ARG A 25 9.91 -9.44 5.10
CA ARG A 25 9.00 -10.56 5.35
C ARG A 25 8.41 -10.43 6.74
N THR A 26 7.26 -9.78 6.82
CA THR A 26 6.44 -9.72 8.04
C THR A 26 4.98 -9.76 7.64
N ARG A 27 4.12 -10.36 8.45
CA ARG A 27 2.68 -10.36 8.17
C ARG A 27 2.12 -8.94 8.18
N ASN A 28 2.50 -8.17 9.18
CA ASN A 28 2.07 -6.78 9.38
C ASN A 28 3.31 -5.89 9.40
N MET A 29 3.30 -4.83 8.61
CA MET A 29 4.36 -3.85 8.54
C MET A 29 3.79 -2.47 8.81
N THR A 30 4.31 -1.79 9.83
CA THR A 30 3.97 -0.39 10.09
C THR A 30 5.23 0.44 9.97
N ILE A 31 5.18 1.48 9.15
CA ILE A 31 6.31 2.39 8.91
C ILE A 31 5.91 3.79 9.40
N PHE A 32 6.65 4.31 10.39
CA PHE A 32 6.50 5.67 10.89
C PHE A 32 7.70 6.51 10.47
N ASP A 33 7.42 7.56 9.70
CA ASP A 33 8.29 8.71 9.46
C ASP A 33 9.78 8.36 9.29
N THR A 34 10.04 7.39 8.42
CA THR A 34 11.42 6.94 8.15
C THR A 34 11.93 7.63 6.90
N GLU A 35 12.96 8.45 7.02
CA GLU A 35 13.69 8.99 5.86
C GLU A 35 14.35 7.87 5.03
N PHE A 36 14.61 6.72 5.64
CA PHE A 36 15.40 5.64 5.04
C PHE A 36 14.61 4.69 4.12
N ILE A 37 13.32 4.48 4.35
CA ILE A 37 12.51 3.59 3.51
C ILE A 37 11.83 4.46 2.46
N ASN A 38 12.11 4.30 1.18
CA ASN A 38 11.30 4.90 0.12
C ASN A 38 10.12 3.95 -0.18
N LEU A 39 8.91 4.46 -0.44
CA LEU A 39 7.77 3.64 -0.89
C LEU A 39 8.11 2.75 -2.09
N ARG A 40 8.93 3.21 -3.03
CA ARG A 40 9.41 2.41 -4.16
C ARG A 40 10.29 1.22 -3.74
N SER A 41 10.95 1.30 -2.59
CA SER A 41 11.72 0.17 -2.05
C SER A 41 10.81 -0.97 -1.56
N LEU A 42 9.51 -0.71 -1.41
CA LEU A 42 8.50 -1.69 -0.99
C LEU A 42 7.96 -2.54 -2.15
N LEU A 43 8.34 -2.28 -3.41
CA LEU A 43 7.84 -3.01 -4.59
C LEU A 43 8.06 -4.53 -4.52
N HIS A 44 8.99 -4.99 -3.70
CA HIS A 44 9.31 -6.41 -3.52
C HIS A 44 8.96 -6.93 -2.13
N MET A 45 8.22 -6.20 -1.30
CA MET A 45 7.89 -6.66 0.06
C MET A 45 7.03 -7.92 0.04
N GLU A 46 7.15 -8.71 1.10
CA GLU A 46 6.34 -9.91 1.34
C GLU A 46 5.53 -9.72 2.64
N CYS A 47 4.57 -8.80 2.62
CA CYS A 47 3.65 -8.56 3.75
C CYS A 47 2.17 -8.70 3.37
N GLU A 48 1.33 -8.96 4.36
CA GLU A 48 -0.13 -9.00 4.21
C GLU A 48 -0.75 -7.64 4.47
N ASN A 49 -0.31 -6.95 5.52
CA ASN A 49 -0.87 -5.65 5.91
C ASN A 49 0.26 -4.63 5.98
N LEU A 50 0.09 -3.51 5.28
CA LEU A 50 1.04 -2.39 5.25
C LEU A 50 0.36 -1.12 5.77
N ASP A 51 0.92 -0.52 6.81
CA ASP A 51 0.49 0.78 7.33
C ASP A 51 1.65 1.77 7.23
N ILE A 52 1.41 2.95 6.67
CA ILE A 52 2.44 3.97 6.48
C ILE A 52 1.95 5.31 7.01
N TYR A 53 2.75 5.90 7.87
CA TYR A 53 2.52 7.22 8.44
C TYR A 53 3.76 8.06 8.18
N ARG A 54 3.65 9.10 7.36
CA ARG A 54 4.76 10.02 7.04
C ARG A 54 4.28 11.44 7.02
N ASP A 55 5.23 12.36 7.12
CA ASP A 55 4.92 13.79 6.96
C ASP A 55 4.49 14.07 5.52
N GLU A 56 5.24 13.56 4.54
CA GLU A 56 4.90 13.66 3.12
C GLU A 56 4.76 12.28 2.44
N VAL A 57 3.65 12.12 1.71
CA VAL A 57 3.44 10.98 0.81
C VAL A 57 3.05 11.45 -0.57
N LYS A 58 3.81 11.02 -1.58
CA LYS A 58 3.51 11.30 -2.98
C LYS A 58 2.55 10.26 -3.53
N GLY A 59 1.42 10.72 -4.09
CA GLY A 59 0.47 9.82 -4.77
C GLY A 59 1.11 8.99 -5.89
N SER A 60 2.13 9.52 -6.56
CA SER A 60 2.89 8.77 -7.59
C SER A 60 3.63 7.54 -7.05
N ASP A 61 4.07 7.56 -5.79
CA ASP A 61 4.72 6.40 -5.17
C ASP A 61 3.69 5.34 -4.75
N ILE A 62 2.52 5.76 -4.25
CA ILE A 62 1.38 4.86 -4.01
C ILE A 62 0.92 4.25 -5.34
N GLY A 63 0.79 5.06 -6.39
CA GLY A 63 0.40 4.61 -7.72
C GLY A 63 1.38 3.58 -8.31
N ALA A 64 2.68 3.73 -8.05
CA ALA A 64 3.68 2.73 -8.43
C ALA A 64 3.45 1.39 -7.72
N LEU A 65 3.14 1.39 -6.42
CA LEU A 65 2.79 0.17 -5.67
C LEU A 65 1.52 -0.49 -6.21
N MET A 66 0.50 0.30 -6.56
CA MET A 66 -0.74 -0.23 -7.13
C MET A 66 -0.53 -0.83 -8.52
N LYS A 67 0.26 -0.17 -9.37
CA LYS A 67 0.66 -0.72 -10.68
C LYS A 67 1.42 -2.04 -10.53
N GLU A 68 2.33 -2.12 -9.56
CA GLU A 68 3.05 -3.36 -9.25
C GLU A 68 2.11 -4.48 -8.80
N TRP A 69 1.16 -4.17 -7.91
CA TRP A 69 0.15 -5.14 -7.47
C TRP A 69 -0.71 -5.64 -8.64
N ILE A 70 -1.22 -4.74 -9.49
CA ILE A 70 -2.03 -5.08 -10.68
C ILE A 70 -1.29 -6.02 -11.62
N ASN A 71 0.02 -5.82 -11.77
CA ASN A 71 0.90 -6.62 -12.63
C ASN A 71 1.33 -7.96 -11.98
N GLY A 72 0.75 -8.34 -10.84
CA GLY A 72 1.01 -9.63 -10.19
C GLY A 72 2.13 -9.60 -9.14
N GLY A 73 2.74 -8.44 -8.89
CA GLY A 73 3.64 -8.19 -7.77
C GLY A 73 2.90 -8.19 -6.42
N LEU A 74 3.64 -7.98 -5.33
CA LEU A 74 3.08 -7.82 -3.97
C LEU A 74 2.07 -8.92 -3.58
N LYS A 75 2.33 -10.18 -3.95
CA LYS A 75 1.34 -11.28 -3.95
C LYS A 75 0.63 -11.53 -2.61
N LYS A 76 1.32 -11.23 -1.50
CA LYS A 76 0.81 -11.42 -0.14
C LYS A 76 -0.02 -10.23 0.37
N LEU A 77 0.10 -9.05 -0.26
CA LEU A 77 -0.55 -7.83 0.19
C LEU A 77 -2.06 -7.99 0.13
N LYS A 78 -2.71 -7.80 1.27
CA LYS A 78 -4.17 -7.84 1.47
C LYS A 78 -4.72 -6.46 1.81
N THR A 79 -4.01 -5.69 2.64
CA THR A 79 -4.40 -4.32 2.99
C THR A 79 -3.20 -3.39 2.91
N PHE A 80 -3.48 -2.14 2.53
CA PHE A 80 -2.50 -1.07 2.58
C PHE A 80 -3.20 0.24 2.98
N TYR A 81 -2.77 0.82 4.08
CA TYR A 81 -3.17 2.14 4.53
C TYR A 81 -1.97 3.09 4.53
N CYS A 82 -2.22 4.31 4.09
CA CYS A 82 -1.22 5.37 4.10
C CYS A 82 -1.84 6.68 4.59
N HIS A 83 -1.13 7.39 5.46
CA HIS A 83 -1.49 8.69 5.98
C HIS A 83 -0.32 9.67 5.85
N SER A 84 -0.61 10.85 5.30
CA SER A 84 0.34 11.91 4.98
C SER A 84 0.06 13.17 5.79
N ARG A 85 0.81 13.42 6.87
CA ARG A 85 0.44 14.43 7.88
C ARG A 85 0.45 15.87 7.36
N GLU A 86 1.38 16.20 6.48
CA GLU A 86 1.65 17.59 6.08
C GLU A 86 1.15 17.90 4.67
N THR A 87 1.04 16.89 3.80
CA THR A 87 0.66 17.07 2.40
C THR A 87 -0.53 16.22 2.01
N GLN A 88 -1.44 16.79 1.21
CA GLN A 88 -2.47 16.01 0.53
C GLN A 88 -1.85 15.05 -0.48
N ILE A 89 -2.42 13.86 -0.59
CA ILE A 89 -2.00 12.86 -1.57
C ILE A 89 -2.48 13.32 -2.96
N ASP A 90 -1.51 13.59 -3.84
CA ASP A 90 -1.78 14.04 -5.21
C ASP A 90 -2.50 12.96 -6.05
N PRO A 91 -3.71 13.25 -6.57
CA PRO A 91 -4.48 12.30 -7.37
C PRO A 91 -3.83 11.92 -8.71
N GLU A 92 -2.92 12.75 -9.27
CA GLU A 92 -2.28 12.46 -10.56
C GLU A 92 -1.47 11.14 -10.53
N GLY A 93 -1.05 10.69 -9.35
CA GLY A 93 -0.39 9.40 -9.17
C GLY A 93 -1.24 8.19 -9.58
N PHE A 94 -2.56 8.34 -9.65
CA PHE A 94 -3.51 7.26 -9.93
C PHE A 94 -4.07 7.28 -11.36
N ARG A 95 -3.71 8.28 -12.17
CA ARG A 95 -4.34 8.55 -13.47
C ARG A 95 -4.33 7.38 -14.47
N ASP A 96 -3.28 6.57 -14.49
CA ASP A 96 -3.15 5.42 -15.41
C ASP A 96 -3.56 4.09 -14.78
N ILE A 97 -4.16 4.10 -13.59
CA ILE A 97 -4.62 2.87 -12.95
C ILE A 97 -5.95 2.47 -13.61
N PRO A 98 -6.06 1.28 -14.22
CA PRO A 98 -7.29 0.82 -14.84
C PRO A 98 -8.29 0.45 -13.74
N ALA A 99 -9.08 1.44 -13.31
CA ALA A 99 -10.03 1.31 -12.23
C ALA A 99 -11.45 1.72 -12.67
N LYS A 100 -12.45 1.20 -11.96
CA LYS A 100 -13.86 1.56 -12.14
C LYS A 100 -14.50 1.81 -10.77
N PRO A 101 -15.63 2.53 -10.66
CA PRO A 101 -16.34 2.66 -9.40
C PRO A 101 -16.65 1.29 -8.78
N THR A 102 -16.42 1.15 -7.47
CA THR A 102 -16.73 -0.11 -6.77
C THR A 102 -18.24 -0.30 -6.60
N SER A 103 -18.68 -1.56 -6.62
CA SER A 103 -20.03 -1.96 -6.19
C SER A 103 -20.01 -2.70 -4.84
N THR A 104 -18.83 -2.83 -4.22
CA THR A 104 -18.66 -3.56 -2.95
C THR A 104 -18.88 -2.62 -1.77
N PRO A 105 -19.47 -3.09 -0.66
CA PRO A 105 -19.66 -2.26 0.53
C PRO A 105 -18.31 -1.94 1.20
N PRO A 106 -18.24 -0.87 2.02
CA PRO A 106 -17.06 -0.58 2.82
C PRO A 106 -16.75 -1.75 3.77
N PRO A 107 -15.46 -2.11 3.95
CA PRO A 107 -15.05 -3.05 4.98
C PRO A 107 -15.37 -2.41 6.33
N ALA A 108 -15.66 -3.25 7.32
CA ALA A 108 -16.08 -2.81 8.64
C ALA A 108 -15.10 -1.84 9.34
N MET A 109 -13.83 -1.86 8.92
CA MET A 109 -12.77 -1.00 9.46
C MET A 109 -12.65 0.36 8.78
N PHE A 110 -13.39 0.62 7.69
CA PHE A 110 -13.32 1.90 6.99
C PHE A 110 -14.08 2.99 7.76
N PRO A 111 -13.43 4.11 8.14
CA PRO A 111 -14.03 5.09 9.03
C PRO A 111 -15.12 5.97 8.40
N TYR A 112 -15.19 6.03 7.05
CA TYR A 112 -16.05 6.98 6.33
C TYR A 112 -16.96 6.29 5.29
N PRO A 113 -17.89 5.40 5.70
CA PRO A 113 -18.68 4.57 4.78
C PRO A 113 -19.46 5.35 3.71
N GLU A 114 -19.80 6.62 3.96
CA GLU A 114 -20.43 7.54 3.01
C GLU A 114 -19.52 7.88 1.81
N ASP A 115 -18.22 8.07 2.06
CA ASP A 115 -17.23 8.43 1.03
C ASP A 115 -16.89 7.23 0.16
N TRP A 116 -17.04 6.03 0.71
CA TRP A 116 -16.83 4.80 -0.02
C TRP A 116 -17.63 4.70 -1.30
N ASN A 117 -18.95 4.84 -1.17
CA ASN A 117 -19.88 4.70 -2.30
C ASN A 117 -19.65 5.77 -3.36
N ARG A 118 -18.99 6.88 -2.99
CA ARG A 118 -18.75 8.01 -3.87
C ARG A 118 -17.39 7.95 -4.57
N TYR A 119 -16.36 7.45 -3.89
CA TYR A 119 -14.98 7.61 -4.34
C TYR A 119 -14.18 6.30 -4.46
N ALA A 120 -14.65 5.18 -3.90
CA ALA A 120 -13.88 3.95 -3.94
C ALA A 120 -13.88 3.34 -5.35
N LEU A 121 -12.70 2.91 -5.78
CA LEU A 121 -12.44 2.39 -7.12
C LEU A 121 -11.92 0.96 -7.06
N GLU A 122 -12.59 0.06 -7.78
CA GLU A 122 -12.19 -1.32 -7.99
C GLU A 122 -11.08 -1.42 -9.05
N ILE A 123 -10.05 -2.20 -8.74
CA ILE A 123 -8.99 -2.65 -9.64
C ILE A 123 -8.93 -4.16 -9.67
N VAL A 124 -8.54 -4.70 -10.83
CA VAL A 124 -8.43 -6.14 -11.04
C VAL A 124 -7.00 -6.49 -11.39
N ARG A 125 -6.49 -7.51 -10.72
CA ARG A 125 -5.14 -8.02 -10.94
C ARG A 125 -5.07 -8.87 -12.19
N VAL A 126 -4.09 -8.59 -13.04
CA VAL A 126 -3.97 -9.23 -14.36
C VAL A 126 -3.61 -10.72 -14.24
N ASP A 127 -2.76 -11.07 -13.27
CA ASP A 127 -2.19 -12.42 -13.11
C ASP A 127 -3.23 -13.47 -12.69
N ASP A 128 -4.16 -13.13 -11.79
CA ASP A 128 -5.10 -14.10 -11.20
C ASP A 128 -6.55 -13.61 -11.04
N GLY A 129 -6.86 -12.42 -11.56
CA GLY A 129 -8.21 -11.86 -11.51
C GLY A 129 -8.68 -11.43 -10.12
N ARG A 130 -7.79 -11.39 -9.11
CA ARG A 130 -8.18 -10.86 -7.79
C ARG A 130 -8.59 -9.40 -7.92
N SER A 131 -9.74 -9.07 -7.33
CA SER A 131 -10.18 -7.71 -7.17
C SER A 131 -9.65 -7.11 -5.87
N ALA A 132 -9.38 -5.82 -5.91
CA ALA A 132 -9.19 -4.99 -4.75
C ALA A 132 -9.93 -3.69 -5.00
N ASN A 133 -10.29 -2.97 -3.96
CA ASN A 133 -10.58 -1.57 -4.16
C ASN A 133 -9.66 -0.67 -3.34
N PHE A 134 -9.54 0.54 -3.84
CA PHE A 134 -8.77 1.57 -3.21
C PHE A 134 -9.56 2.88 -3.20
N LEU A 135 -9.21 3.74 -2.27
CA LEU A 135 -9.77 5.07 -2.12
C LEU A 135 -8.65 5.98 -1.62
N TRP A 136 -8.62 7.21 -2.10
CA TRP A 136 -7.82 8.27 -1.49
C TRP A 136 -8.75 9.39 -1.07
N TYR A 137 -8.45 10.00 0.08
CA TYR A 137 -9.20 11.13 0.60
C TYR A 137 -8.24 12.04 1.35
N VAL A 138 -8.05 13.25 0.83
CA VAL A 138 -7.18 14.29 1.42
C VAL A 138 -5.75 13.77 1.64
N ASP A 139 -5.43 13.36 2.85
CA ASP A 139 -4.14 12.88 3.34
C ASP A 139 -4.06 11.35 3.48
N GLU A 140 -5.17 10.65 3.22
CA GLU A 140 -5.29 9.22 3.40
C GLU A 140 -5.40 8.44 2.09
N PHE A 141 -4.83 7.25 2.09
CA PHE A 141 -5.02 6.23 1.07
C PHE A 141 -5.34 4.89 1.71
N TRP A 142 -6.32 4.21 1.14
CA TRP A 142 -6.82 2.92 1.58
C TRP A 142 -6.82 1.96 0.40
N PHE A 143 -6.33 0.74 0.63
CA PHE A 143 -6.38 -0.38 -0.30
C PHE A 143 -6.73 -1.65 0.47
N TYR A 144 -7.59 -2.48 -0.12
CA TYR A 144 -7.99 -3.77 0.46
C TYR A 144 -8.45 -4.71 -0.65
N ILE A 145 -8.04 -5.97 -0.54
CA ILE A 145 -8.53 -7.04 -1.41
C ILE A 145 -9.99 -7.33 -1.10
N THR A 146 -10.81 -7.45 -2.15
CA THR A 146 -12.15 -8.01 -2.06
C THR A 146 -12.02 -9.51 -2.22
N GLU A 147 -11.94 -10.24 -1.10
CA GLU A 147 -12.07 -11.69 -1.17
C GLU A 147 -13.52 -12.00 -1.58
N GLY A 148 -13.68 -12.79 -2.65
CA GLY A 148 -14.92 -13.56 -2.80
C GLY A 148 -14.99 -14.54 -1.65
N ASN A 149 -16.09 -14.51 -0.89
CA ASN A 149 -16.42 -15.55 0.08
C ASN A 149 -16.31 -16.95 -0.53
#